data_AF-A0A239ITX7-F1
#
_entry.id   AF-A0A239ITX7-F1
#
_cell.length_a   1.000
_cell.length_b   1.000
_cell.length_c   1.000
_cell.angle_alpha   90.00
_cell.angle_beta   90.00
_cell.angle_gamma   90.00
#
_symmetry.space_group_name_H-M   'P 1'
#
loop_
_entity.id
_entity.type
_entity.pdbx_description
1 polymer ?
#
loop_
_entity_poly.entity_id
_entity_poly.type
_entity_poly.pdbx_seq_one_letter_code
_entity_poly.pdbx_strand_id
1 'polypeptide(L)'
;MIRLEATLKDGTIITIENFQVTNADDLYVKQAFEAVNRQGYETVLEYLNGLQKNLERLRQADRVHLVKGLLEDYRKRGRVVPMEEEMGRSRQVQQANHIAACEGWEPTEFTAELDKLYVQGKITAEEQLELFNLMYL
;
A
#
# COMPACT_ATOMS: atom_id res chain seq x y z
N MET A 1 28.18 -3.10 10.96
CA MET A 1 27.87 -2.80 9.55
C MET A 1 27.60 -4.12 8.86
N ILE A 2 26.48 -4.26 8.17
CA ILE A 2 26.12 -5.50 7.47
C ILE A 2 26.34 -5.30 5.97
N ARG A 3 26.85 -6.33 5.31
CA ARG A 3 27.07 -6.40 3.87
C ARG A 3 26.19 -7.51 3.30
N LEU A 4 25.50 -7.21 2.21
CA LEU A 4 24.68 -8.18 1.47
C LEU A 4 25.39 -8.50 0.16
N GLU A 5 25.54 -9.79 -0.14
CA GLU A 5 26.24 -10.26 -1.35
C GLU A 5 25.36 -11.21 -2.16
N ALA A 6 25.41 -11.03 -3.48
CA ALA A 6 24.76 -11.88 -4.46
C ALA A 6 25.78 -12.24 -5.54
N THR A 7 25.70 -13.47 -6.05
CA THR A 7 26.50 -13.91 -7.19
C THR A 7 25.56 -14.25 -8.32
N LEU A 8 25.74 -13.59 -9.45
CA LEU A 8 25.02 -13.89 -10.69
C LEU A 8 25.54 -15.20 -11.29
N LYS A 9 24.77 -15.77 -12.22
CA LYS A 9 25.15 -17.04 -12.88
C LYS A 9 26.46 -16.98 -13.64
N ASP A 10 26.86 -15.80 -14.12
CA ASP A 10 28.11 -15.57 -14.83
C ASP A 10 29.33 -15.37 -13.88
N GLY A 11 29.10 -15.39 -12.57
CA GLY A 11 30.12 -15.18 -11.54
C GLY A 11 30.29 -13.72 -11.10
N THR A 12 29.53 -12.77 -11.67
CA THR A 12 29.53 -11.37 -11.24
C THR A 12 28.99 -11.26 -9.81
N ILE A 13 29.70 -10.50 -8.96
CA ILE A 13 29.30 -10.27 -7.56
C ILE A 13 28.64 -8.90 -7.42
N ILE A 14 27.43 -8.88 -6.87
CA ILE A 14 26.71 -7.66 -6.49
C ILE A 14 26.80 -7.52 -4.97
N THR A 15 27.26 -6.36 -4.51
CA THR A 15 27.42 -6.03 -3.09
C THR A 15 26.61 -4.79 -2.74
N ILE A 16 25.87 -4.87 -1.63
CA ILE A 16 25.26 -3.70 -0.98
C ILE A 16 25.94 -3.51 0.39
N GLU A 17 26.48 -2.31 0.60
CA GLU A 17 27.20 -1.93 1.82
C GLU A 17 26.41 -0.90 2.64
N ASN A 18 26.89 -0.61 3.86
CA ASN A 18 26.32 0.39 4.77
C ASN A 18 24.91 0.10 5.29
N PHE A 19 24.52 -1.17 5.39
CA PHE A 19 23.20 -1.58 5.86
C PHE A 19 23.04 -1.45 7.39
N GLN A 20 21.92 -0.86 7.83
CA GLN A 20 21.51 -0.71 9.22
C GLN A 20 20.18 -1.43 9.49
N VAL A 21 20.21 -2.51 10.29
CA VAL A 21 19.02 -3.33 10.60
C VAL A 21 17.92 -2.57 11.33
N THR A 22 18.26 -1.46 11.97
CA THR A 22 17.30 -0.59 12.68
C THR A 22 16.52 0.33 11.74
N ASN A 23 16.92 0.47 10.48
CA ASN A 23 16.20 1.26 9.49
C ASN A 23 15.16 0.37 8.77
N ALA A 24 13.90 0.80 8.73
CA ALA A 24 12.82 0.09 8.07
C ALA A 24 13.05 -0.02 6.55
N ASP A 25 13.59 1.01 5.91
CA ASP A 25 13.93 0.98 4.48
C ASP A 25 14.98 -0.09 4.16
N ASP A 26 16.00 -0.17 5.01
CA ASP A 26 17.04 -1.19 4.90
C ASP A 26 16.39 -2.59 5.03
N LEU A 27 15.50 -2.81 6.00
CA LEU A 27 14.84 -4.12 6.14
C LEU A 27 14.13 -4.59 4.85
N TYR A 28 13.44 -3.69 4.14
CA TYR A 28 12.85 -3.99 2.84
C TYR A 28 13.90 -4.35 1.79
N VAL A 29 15.01 -3.60 1.74
CA VAL A 29 16.13 -3.88 0.82
C VAL A 29 16.69 -5.28 1.07
N LYS A 30 16.89 -5.67 2.33
CA LYS A 30 17.37 -7.02 2.66
C LYS A 30 16.39 -8.10 2.21
N GLN A 31 15.10 -7.95 2.50
CA GLN A 31 14.09 -8.93 2.10
C GLN A 31 13.98 -9.05 0.57
N ALA A 32 13.99 -7.93 -0.14
CA ALA A 32 13.98 -7.92 -1.60
C ALA A 32 15.25 -8.58 -2.18
N PHE A 33 16.41 -8.28 -1.60
CA PHE A 33 17.69 -8.85 -1.99
C PHE A 33 17.72 -10.37 -1.80
N GLU A 34 17.28 -10.87 -0.64
CA GLU A 34 17.16 -12.31 -0.37
C GLU A 34 16.19 -13.00 -1.34
N ALA A 35 15.09 -12.34 -1.72
CA ALA A 35 14.12 -12.88 -2.67
C ALA A 35 14.68 -12.97 -4.10
N VAL A 36 15.39 -11.93 -4.55
CA VAL A 36 16.02 -11.86 -5.88
C VAL A 36 17.17 -12.87 -6.01
N ASN A 37 17.96 -13.04 -4.94
CA ASN A 37 19.06 -14.01 -4.93
C ASN A 37 18.61 -15.44 -5.18
N ARG A 38 17.42 -15.81 -4.72
CA ARG A 38 16.86 -17.16 -4.94
C ARG A 38 16.45 -17.41 -6.39
N GLN A 39 16.30 -16.37 -7.20
CA GLN A 39 15.80 -16.48 -8.58
C GLN A 39 16.90 -16.74 -9.61
N GLY A 40 18.17 -16.42 -9.28
CA GLY A 40 19.33 -16.76 -10.12
C GLY A 40 19.35 -16.03 -11.46
N TYR A 41 19.55 -14.71 -11.42
CA TYR A 41 19.63 -13.84 -12.60
C TYR A 41 20.96 -13.98 -13.37
N GLU A 42 20.90 -13.73 -14.68
CA GLU A 42 22.07 -13.85 -15.58
C GLU A 42 22.81 -12.54 -15.74
N THR A 43 22.08 -11.42 -15.74
CA THR A 43 22.68 -10.09 -15.91
C THR A 43 22.41 -9.19 -14.72
N VAL A 44 23.30 -8.20 -14.52
CA VAL A 44 23.12 -7.15 -13.51
C VAL A 44 21.81 -6.39 -13.72
N LEU A 45 21.42 -6.14 -14.97
CA LEU A 45 20.20 -5.41 -15.30
C LEU A 45 18.95 -6.19 -14.85
N GLU A 46 18.88 -7.49 -15.13
CA GLU A 46 17.77 -8.33 -14.68
C GLU A 46 17.69 -8.38 -13.16
N TYR A 47 18.85 -8.50 -12.50
CA TYR A 47 18.94 -8.49 -11.05
C TYR A 47 18.39 -7.20 -10.45
N LEU A 48 18.82 -6.03 -10.95
CA LEU A 48 18.36 -4.73 -10.46
C LEU A 48 16.86 -4.51 -10.72
N ASN A 49 16.36 -4.92 -11.89
CA ASN A 49 14.93 -4.88 -12.19
C ASN A 49 14.13 -5.80 -11.26
N GLY A 50 14.64 -6.99 -10.96
CA GLY A 50 14.06 -7.92 -9.99
C GLY A 50 14.02 -7.30 -8.59
N LEU A 51 15.11 -6.63 -8.18
CA LEU A 51 15.20 -5.95 -6.89
C LEU A 51 14.18 -4.83 -6.77
N GLN A 52 14.09 -3.96 -7.79
CA GLN A 52 13.09 -2.89 -7.82
C GLN A 52 11.67 -3.44 -7.70
N LYS A 53 11.32 -4.46 -8.51
CA LYS A 53 9.98 -5.07 -8.46
C LYS A 53 9.65 -5.69 -7.10
N ASN A 54 10.62 -6.34 -6.44
CA ASN A 54 10.39 -6.91 -5.11
C ASN A 54 10.28 -5.82 -4.04
N LEU A 55 11.05 -4.74 -4.13
CA LEU A 55 10.93 -3.58 -3.24
C LEU A 55 9.55 -2.93 -3.37
N GLU A 56 9.08 -2.69 -4.59
CA GLU A 56 7.74 -2.14 -4.85
C GLU A 56 6.65 -3.05 -4.27
N ARG A 57 6.77 -4.37 -4.46
CA ARG A 57 5.84 -5.36 -3.91
C ARG A 57 5.81 -5.37 -2.38
N LEU A 58 6.96 -5.36 -1.73
CA LEU A 58 7.04 -5.34 -0.27
C LEU A 58 6.44 -4.04 0.30
N ARG A 59 6.78 -2.89 -0.28
CA ARG A 59 6.19 -1.60 0.10
C ARG A 59 4.68 -1.58 -0.13
N GLN A 60 4.19 -2.15 -1.22
CA GLN A 60 2.76 -2.28 -1.47
C GLN A 60 2.08 -3.20 -0.45
N ALA A 61 2.67 -4.35 -0.12
CA ALA A 61 2.13 -5.26 0.87
C ALA A 61 2.01 -4.61 2.26
N ASP A 62 3.01 -3.84 2.65
CA ASP A 62 3.02 -3.14 3.93
C ASP A 62 2.03 -1.97 3.96
N ARG A 63 1.90 -1.21 2.87
CA ARG A 63 0.82 -0.22 2.71
C ARG A 63 -0.56 -0.88 2.85
N VAL A 64 -0.79 -2.01 2.18
CA VAL A 64 -2.03 -2.77 2.29
C VAL A 64 -2.27 -3.25 3.73
N HIS A 65 -1.23 -3.71 4.42
CA HIS A 65 -1.34 -4.16 5.80
C HIS A 65 -1.70 -3.00 6.74
N LEU A 66 -1.04 -1.85 6.59
CA LEU A 66 -1.32 -0.64 7.35
C LEU A 66 -2.75 -0.15 7.12
N VAL A 67 -3.18 -0.06 5.85
CA VAL A 67 -4.56 0.33 5.49
C VAL A 67 -5.58 -0.63 6.10
N LYS A 68 -5.33 -1.95 6.05
CA LYS A 68 -6.22 -2.93 6.69
C LYS A 68 -6.32 -2.73 8.20
N GLY A 69 -5.20 -2.50 8.89
CA GLY A 69 -5.19 -2.22 10.32
C GLY A 69 -5.99 -0.96 10.66
N LEU A 70 -5.78 0.12 9.91
CA LEU A 70 -6.53 1.37 10.06
C LEU A 70 -8.04 1.16 9.85
N LEU A 71 -8.44 0.47 8.78
CA LEU A 71 -9.86 0.15 8.52
C LEU A 71 -10.48 -0.65 9.66
N GLU A 72 -9.77 -1.63 10.22
CA GLU A 72 -10.24 -2.40 11.37
C GLU A 72 -10.47 -1.51 12.60
N ASP A 73 -9.59 -0.55 12.84
CA ASP A 73 -9.75 0.39 13.96
C ASP A 73 -10.89 1.38 13.74
N TYR A 74 -11.05 1.89 12.52
CA TYR A 74 -12.20 2.73 12.17
C TYR A 74 -13.53 2.00 12.30
N ARG A 75 -13.59 0.70 11.96
CA ARG A 75 -14.80 -0.11 12.14
C ARG A 75 -15.25 -0.18 13.60
N LYS A 76 -14.30 -0.21 14.54
CA LYS A 76 -14.57 -0.28 15.98
C LYS A 76 -15.03 1.06 16.56
N ARG A 77 -14.81 2.18 15.87
CA ARG A 77 -15.30 3.50 16.32
C ARG A 77 -16.82 3.52 16.38
N GLY A 78 -17.34 4.16 17.43
CA GLY A 78 -18.76 4.46 17.52
C GLY A 78 -19.20 5.36 16.38
N ARG A 79 -20.46 5.24 15.95
CA ARG A 79 -21.06 6.22 15.05
C ARG A 79 -21.08 7.57 15.77
N VAL A 80 -20.57 8.62 15.11
CA VAL A 80 -20.49 9.97 15.69
C VAL A 80 -21.51 10.93 15.08
N VAL A 81 -22.13 10.58 13.95
CA VAL A 81 -23.04 11.49 13.22
C VAL A 81 -24.52 11.16 13.42
N PRO A 82 -25.40 12.18 13.49
CA PRO A 82 -26.86 12.01 13.46
C PRO A 82 -27.36 11.41 12.14
N MET A 83 -28.56 10.85 12.16
CA MET A 83 -29.16 10.18 10.98
C MET A 83 -29.39 11.14 9.79
N GLU A 84 -29.71 12.40 10.05
CA GLU A 84 -29.88 13.41 8.99
C GLU A 84 -28.56 13.69 8.25
N GLU A 85 -27.45 13.76 8.99
CA GLU A 85 -26.12 13.96 8.41
C GLU A 85 -25.68 12.74 7.61
N GLU A 86 -25.95 11.53 8.12
CA GLU A 86 -25.71 10.29 7.38
C GLU A 86 -26.44 10.26 6.03
N MET A 87 -27.72 10.67 6.01
CA MET A 87 -28.47 10.75 4.76
C MET A 87 -27.84 11.76 3.78
N GLY A 88 -27.37 12.89 4.29
CA GLY A 88 -26.65 13.89 3.52
C GLY A 88 -25.37 13.30 2.89
N ARG A 89 -24.54 12.66 3.71
CA ARG A 89 -23.30 11.99 3.26
C ARG A 89 -23.58 10.87 2.27
N SER A 90 -24.62 10.07 2.48
CA SER A 90 -25.02 8.99 1.58
C SER A 90 -25.38 9.53 0.19
N ARG A 91 -26.09 10.66 0.10
CA ARG A 91 -26.42 11.30 -1.18
C ARG A 91 -25.17 11.83 -1.89
N GLN A 92 -24.25 12.44 -1.14
CA GLN A 92 -22.98 12.92 -1.69
C GLN A 92 -22.16 11.78 -2.29
N VAL A 93 -22.01 10.67 -1.56
CA VAL A 93 -21.32 9.47 -2.03
C VAL A 93 -22.00 8.89 -3.28
N GLN A 94 -23.34 8.78 -3.29
CA GLN A 94 -24.06 8.29 -4.47
C GLN A 94 -23.85 9.17 -5.69
N GLN A 95 -23.84 10.49 -5.52
CA GLN A 95 -23.58 11.43 -6.59
C GLN A 95 -22.15 11.31 -7.12
N ALA A 96 -21.15 11.23 -6.23
CA ALA A 96 -19.76 11.05 -6.61
C ALA A 96 -19.55 9.73 -7.37
N ASN A 97 -20.11 8.63 -6.87
CA ASN A 97 -20.04 7.31 -7.51
C ASN A 97 -20.77 7.29 -8.86
N HIS A 98 -21.86 8.03 -9.00
CA HIS A 98 -22.54 8.18 -10.29
C HIS A 98 -21.69 8.94 -11.32
N ILE A 99 -21.02 10.02 -10.91
CA ILE A 99 -20.09 10.77 -11.77
C ILE A 99 -18.92 9.86 -12.20
N ALA A 100 -18.29 9.17 -11.24
CA ALA A 100 -17.20 8.24 -11.50
C ALA A 100 -17.62 7.12 -12.47
N ALA A 101 -18.80 6.53 -12.28
CA ALA A 101 -19.33 5.51 -13.19
C ALA A 101 -19.58 6.05 -14.61
N CYS A 102 -20.04 7.28 -14.76
CA CYS A 102 -20.16 7.93 -16.07
C CYS A 102 -18.81 8.08 -16.78
N GLU A 103 -17.73 8.20 -16.02
CA GLU A 103 -16.35 8.25 -16.52
C GLU A 103 -15.73 6.85 -16.73
N GLY A 104 -16.49 5.78 -16.49
CA GLY A 104 -16.03 4.39 -16.64
C GLY A 104 -15.25 3.85 -15.45
N TRP A 105 -15.26 4.56 -14.32
CA TRP A 105 -14.66 4.06 -13.07
C TRP A 105 -15.64 3.18 -12.31
N GLU A 106 -15.19 1.99 -11.96
CA GLU A 106 -15.94 1.08 -11.09
C GLU A 106 -15.40 1.15 -9.66
N PRO A 107 -16.28 1.25 -8.64
CA PRO A 107 -15.85 1.24 -7.26
C PRO A 107 -15.24 -0.10 -6.89
N THR A 108 -14.04 -0.05 -6.32
CA THR A 108 -13.38 -1.21 -5.71
C THR A 108 -13.99 -1.56 -4.35
N GLU A 109 -13.75 -2.77 -3.85
CA GLU A 109 -14.12 -3.14 -2.47
C GLU A 109 -13.57 -2.16 -1.43
N PHE A 110 -12.35 -1.64 -1.65
CA PHE A 110 -11.71 -0.68 -0.77
C PHE A 110 -12.44 0.67 -0.75
N THR A 111 -12.73 1.25 -1.92
CA THR A 111 -13.43 2.53 -2.02
C THR A 111 -14.86 2.44 -1.49
N ALA A 112 -15.55 1.31 -1.71
CA ALA A 112 -16.88 1.07 -1.15
C ALA A 112 -16.87 1.01 0.39
N GLU A 113 -15.84 0.41 0.98
CA GLU A 113 -15.69 0.37 2.44
C GLU A 113 -15.38 1.76 3.02
N LEU A 114 -14.53 2.55 2.35
CA LEU A 114 -14.26 3.94 2.75
C LEU A 114 -15.54 4.78 2.75
N ASP A 115 -16.32 4.71 1.67
CA ASP A 115 -17.60 5.39 1.54
C ASP A 115 -18.56 5.03 2.68
N LYS A 116 -18.65 3.74 3.00
CA LYS A 116 -19.49 3.25 4.10
C LYS A 116 -19.04 3.81 5.46
N LEU A 117 -17.74 3.82 5.75
CA LEU A 117 -17.21 4.38 7.00
C LEU A 117 -17.46 5.88 7.09
N TYR A 118 -17.32 6.61 5.98
CA TYR A 118 -17.59 8.04 5.90
C TYR A 118 -19.08 8.35 6.13
N VAL A 119 -19.98 7.63 5.45
CA VAL A 119 -21.44 7.78 5.62
C VAL A 119 -21.86 7.51 7.05
N GLN A 120 -21.28 6.48 7.69
CA GLN A 120 -21.55 6.16 9.09
C GLN A 120 -20.93 7.15 10.09
N GLY A 121 -20.16 8.14 9.62
CA GLY A 121 -19.47 9.11 10.48
C GLY A 121 -18.36 8.50 11.33
N LYS A 122 -17.79 7.38 10.90
CA LYS A 122 -16.66 6.72 11.58
C LYS A 122 -15.32 7.31 11.16
N ILE A 123 -15.28 7.93 9.98
CA ILE A 123 -14.15 8.70 9.46
C ILE A 123 -14.61 10.06 8.94
N THR A 124 -13.70 11.02 8.94
CA THR A 124 -13.87 12.33 8.28
C THR A 124 -13.56 12.23 6.78
N ALA A 125 -13.87 13.27 6.02
CA ALA A 125 -13.47 13.35 4.61
C ALA A 125 -11.94 13.42 4.44
N GLU A 126 -11.22 14.03 5.40
CA GLU A 126 -9.76 14.08 5.43
C GLU A 126 -9.17 12.68 5.64
N GLU A 127 -9.65 11.94 6.65
CA GLU A 127 -9.23 10.55 6.90
C GLU A 127 -9.55 9.64 5.70
N GLN A 128 -10.68 9.86 5.01
CA GLN A 128 -11.02 9.14 3.79
C GLN A 128 -10.00 9.39 2.66
N LEU A 129 -9.63 10.66 2.44
CA LEU A 129 -8.64 11.04 1.43
C LEU A 129 -7.24 10.53 1.78
N GLU A 130 -6.85 10.59 3.06
CA GLU A 130 -5.57 10.07 3.54
C GLU A 130 -5.43 8.56 3.28
N LEU A 131 -6.48 7.78 3.58
CA LEU A 131 -6.48 6.34 3.29
C LEU A 131 -6.43 6.03 1.80
N PHE A 132 -7.16 6.81 1.00
CA PHE A 132 -7.12 6.68 -0.46
C PHE A 132 -5.72 6.93 -1.00
N ASN A 133 -5.09 8.04 -0.58
CA ASN A 133 -3.74 8.38 -0.97
C ASN A 133 -2.73 7.35 -0.49
N LEU A 134 -2.87 6.85 0.75
CA LEU A 134 -1.98 5.81 1.26
C LEU A 134 -2.06 4.50 0.45
N MET A 135 -3.23 4.18 -0.11
CA MET A 135 -3.41 2.97 -0.92
C MET A 135 -2.89 3.12 -2.36
N TYR A 136 -3.03 4.31 -2.95
CA TYR A 136 -2.85 4.51 -4.39
C TYR A 136 -1.74 5.49 -4.82
N LEU A 137 -1.19 6.30 -3.91
CA LEU A 137 -0.08 7.23 -4.15
C LEU A 137 1.19 6.79 -3.39
#